data_AF-A0A7J7TWF8-F1
#
_entry.id   AF-A0A7J7TWF8-F1
#
_cell.length_a   1.000
_cell.length_b   1.000
_cell.length_c   1.000
_cell.angle_alpha   90.00
_cell.angle_beta   90.00
_cell.angle_gamma   90.00
#
_symmetry.space_group_name_H-M   'P 1'
#
loop_
_entity.id
_entity.type
_entity.pdbx_description
1 polymer ?
#
loop_
_entity_poly.entity_id
_entity_poly.type
_entity_poly.pdbx_seq_one_letter_code
_entity_poly.pdbx_strand_id
1 'polypeptide(L)'
;MDQREILQGFLEEARSKKTHKEEFASEFLKLKRLAIKYKTDKTYPSTVAERPRNIKKNRYKDILPYDHSRVELSLTTSDEDSNYINANFIKGVYGPQAYIATQGPLPTTLLDFWRMIWEYGVLIVVMACMEIEMGKEAENRKSDYTIRTLKVKFNSVSVILPHQTSLQTLFSQVTPVPY
;
A
#
# COMPACT_ATOMS: atom_id res chain seq x y z
N MET A 1 -20.94 -25.23 10.94
CA MET A 1 -21.15 -24.80 9.55
C MET A 1 -19.84 -25.06 8.83
N ASP A 2 -19.86 -25.97 7.86
CA ASP A 2 -18.66 -26.31 7.08
C ASP A 2 -18.34 -25.17 6.10
N GLN A 3 -17.07 -25.06 5.67
CA GLN A 3 -16.64 -24.06 4.69
C GLN A 3 -17.49 -24.14 3.41
N ARG A 4 -17.87 -25.35 2.99
CA ARG A 4 -18.73 -25.54 1.82
C ARG A 4 -20.08 -24.83 1.96
N GLU A 5 -20.74 -24.99 3.11
CA GLU A 5 -22.07 -24.39 3.36
C GLU A 5 -21.98 -22.86 3.38
N ILE A 6 -20.93 -22.32 4.03
CA ILE A 6 -20.67 -20.87 4.09
C ILE A 6 -20.46 -20.31 2.68
N LEU A 7 -19.61 -20.96 1.88
CA LEU A 7 -19.31 -20.51 0.52
C LEU A 7 -20.53 -20.62 -0.40
N GLN A 8 -21.32 -21.69 -0.27
CA GLN A 8 -22.56 -21.86 -1.04
C GLN A 8 -23.57 -20.75 -0.72
N GLY A 9 -23.81 -20.47 0.57
CA GLY A 9 -24.68 -19.37 0.98
C GLY A 9 -24.23 -18.01 0.46
N PHE A 10 -22.92 -17.72 0.53
CA PHE A 10 -22.37 -16.47 0.00
C PHE A 10 -22.54 -16.36 -1.53
N LEU A 11 -22.37 -17.46 -2.27
CA LEU A 11 -22.54 -17.46 -3.73
C LEU A 11 -23.98 -17.17 -4.14
N GLU A 12 -24.96 -17.69 -3.41
CA GLU A 12 -26.38 -17.41 -3.65
C GLU A 12 -26.71 -15.93 -3.38
N GLU A 13 -26.24 -15.38 -2.26
CA GLU A 13 -26.40 -13.96 -1.92
C GLU A 13 -25.74 -13.04 -2.97
N ALA A 14 -24.49 -13.33 -3.36
CA ALA A 14 -23.75 -12.52 -4.31
C ALA A 14 -24.40 -12.49 -5.70
N ARG A 15 -24.99 -13.61 -6.14
CA ARG A 15 -25.74 -13.67 -7.42
C ARG A 15 -27.00 -12.81 -7.38
N SER A 16 -27.74 -12.85 -6.27
CA SER A 16 -28.91 -11.99 -6.06
C SER A 16 -28.53 -10.51 -6.10
N LYS A 17 -27.53 -10.09 -5.30
CA LYS A 17 -27.08 -8.68 -5.25
C LYS A 17 -26.57 -8.13 -6.58
N LYS A 18 -25.90 -8.96 -7.40
CA LYS A 18 -25.43 -8.53 -8.74
C LYS A 18 -26.58 -8.05 -9.65
N THR A 19 -27.78 -8.54 -9.40
CA THR A 19 -28.99 -8.19 -10.17
C THR A 19 -29.58 -6.84 -9.72
N HIS A 20 -29.29 -6.38 -8.50
CA HIS A 20 -29.82 -5.16 -7.88
C HIS A 20 -28.72 -4.10 -7.65
N LYS A 21 -28.28 -3.46 -8.74
CA LYS A 21 -27.12 -2.54 -8.71
C LYS A 21 -27.31 -1.31 -7.80
N GLU A 22 -28.55 -0.90 -7.57
CA GLU A 22 -28.90 0.22 -6.70
C GLU A 22 -28.49 -0.05 -5.23
N GLU A 23 -28.43 -1.31 -4.81
CA GLU A 23 -28.02 -1.71 -3.47
C GLU A 23 -26.56 -1.34 -3.20
N PHE A 24 -25.66 -1.53 -4.18
CA PHE A 24 -24.25 -1.13 -4.04
C PHE A 24 -24.10 0.37 -3.84
N ALA A 25 -24.89 1.18 -4.55
CA ALA A 25 -24.85 2.63 -4.39
C ALA A 25 -25.29 3.04 -2.97
N SER A 26 -26.33 2.39 -2.43
CA SER A 26 -26.82 2.61 -1.07
C SER A 26 -25.80 2.18 -0.01
N GLU A 27 -25.22 0.98 -0.15
CA GLU A 27 -24.18 0.47 0.75
C GLU A 27 -22.94 1.36 0.75
N PHE A 28 -22.46 1.77 -0.43
CA PHE A 28 -21.32 2.67 -0.55
C PHE A 28 -21.60 4.05 0.07
N LEU A 29 -22.82 4.57 -0.05
CA LEU A 29 -23.21 5.82 0.59
C LEU A 29 -23.22 5.70 2.12
N LYS A 30 -23.62 4.55 2.67
CA LYS A 30 -23.52 4.29 4.13
C LYS A 30 -22.06 4.31 4.59
N LEU A 31 -21.15 3.66 3.85
CA LEU A 31 -19.71 3.67 4.16
C LEU A 31 -19.13 5.09 4.10
N LYS A 32 -19.49 5.88 3.07
CA LYS A 32 -19.08 7.29 2.96
C LYS A 32 -19.54 8.14 4.15
N ARG A 33 -20.81 7.99 4.55
CA ARG A 33 -21.35 8.70 5.73
C ARG A 33 -20.58 8.35 6.99
N LEU A 34 -20.24 7.07 7.17
CA LEU A 34 -19.46 6.62 8.32
C LEU A 34 -18.04 7.22 8.31
N ALA A 35 -17.37 7.24 7.15
CA ALA A 35 -16.05 7.84 7.01
C ALA A 35 -16.07 9.36 7.32
N ILE A 36 -17.08 10.08 6.83
CA ILE A 36 -17.26 11.50 7.13
C ILE A 36 -17.48 11.70 8.63
N LYS A 37 -18.32 10.86 9.26
CA LYS A 37 -18.57 10.92 10.70
C LYS A 37 -17.26 10.76 11.49
N TYR A 38 -16.46 9.74 11.19
CA TYR A 38 -15.17 9.54 11.88
C TYR A 38 -14.21 10.72 11.71
N LYS A 39 -14.22 11.38 10.55
CA LYS A 39 -13.43 12.58 10.31
C LYS A 39 -13.92 13.77 11.15
N THR A 40 -15.23 14.01 11.18
CA THR A 40 -15.85 15.10 11.95
C THR A 40 -15.66 14.90 13.45
N ASP A 41 -15.88 13.69 13.94
CA ASP A 41 -15.77 13.32 15.35
C ASP A 41 -14.30 13.17 15.80
N LYS A 42 -13.34 13.30 14.89
CA LYS A 42 -11.91 13.05 15.11
C LYS A 42 -11.63 11.70 15.77
N THR A 43 -12.42 10.67 15.42
CA THR A 43 -12.31 9.33 16.00
C THR A 43 -10.94 8.71 15.75
N TYR A 44 -10.38 8.94 14.57
CA TYR A 44 -9.04 8.49 14.19
C TYR A 44 -8.20 9.69 13.75
N PRO A 45 -7.37 10.25 14.63
CA PRO A 45 -6.56 11.42 14.32
C PRO A 45 -5.43 11.12 13.32
N SER A 46 -4.97 12.15 12.61
CA SER A 46 -3.86 12.15 11.64
C SER A 46 -2.81 13.22 11.99
N THR A 47 -2.61 13.47 13.29
CA THR A 47 -1.84 14.62 13.77
C THR A 47 -0.38 14.57 13.36
N VAL A 48 0.22 13.39 13.23
CA VAL A 48 1.63 13.25 12.80
C VAL A 48 1.77 13.64 11.33
N ALA A 49 0.81 13.25 10.49
CA ALA A 49 0.78 13.56 9.06
C ALA A 49 0.61 15.06 8.78
N GLU A 50 -0.09 15.76 9.68
CA GLU A 50 -0.41 17.18 9.59
C GLU A 50 0.72 18.10 10.06
N ARG A 51 1.78 17.56 10.69
CA ARG A 51 2.92 18.36 11.15
C ARG A 51 3.57 19.11 9.97
N PRO A 52 4.00 20.38 10.12
CA PRO A 52 4.56 21.18 9.03
C PRO A 52 5.67 20.48 8.23
N ARG A 53 6.56 19.74 8.92
CA ARG A 53 7.65 18.96 8.31
C ARG A 53 7.19 17.76 7.47
N ASN A 54 5.99 17.24 7.72
CA ASN A 54 5.45 16.04 7.07
C ASN A 54 4.43 16.37 5.96
N ILE A 55 3.89 17.59 5.90
CA ILE A 55 2.92 18.00 4.87
C ILE A 55 3.42 17.70 3.44
N LYS A 56 4.71 17.98 3.17
CA LYS A 56 5.33 17.76 1.84
C LYS A 56 5.58 16.28 1.51
N LYS A 57 5.40 15.37 2.48
CA LYS A 57 5.54 13.93 2.29
C LYS A 57 4.21 13.25 1.88
N ASN A 58 3.11 14.00 1.84
CA ASN A 58 1.78 13.52 1.44
C ASN A 58 1.49 13.85 -0.02
N ARG A 59 1.18 12.83 -0.83
CA ARG A 59 0.81 13.02 -2.24
C ARG A 59 -0.51 13.79 -2.39
N TYR A 60 -1.47 13.51 -1.52
CA TYR A 60 -2.77 14.17 -1.48
C TYR A 60 -3.00 14.76 -0.08
N LYS A 61 -3.48 16.01 -0.03
CA LYS A 61 -3.70 16.74 1.24
C LYS A 61 -4.82 16.13 2.08
N ASP A 62 -5.75 15.44 1.44
CA ASP A 62 -6.95 14.85 2.03
C ASP A 62 -6.80 13.35 2.33
N ILE A 63 -5.69 12.72 1.96
CA ILE A 63 -5.38 11.31 2.21
C ILE A 63 -4.19 11.22 3.17
N LEU A 64 -4.48 11.15 4.46
CA LEU A 64 -3.49 11.11 5.53
C LEU A 64 -3.61 9.81 6.33
N PRO A 65 -2.48 9.22 6.77
CA PRO A 65 -2.53 8.00 7.56
C PRO A 65 -3.05 8.29 8.97
N TYR A 66 -3.85 7.37 9.51
CA TYR A 66 -4.29 7.47 10.89
C TYR A 66 -3.15 7.16 11.85
N ASP A 67 -3.03 7.94 12.93
CA ASP A 67 -1.92 7.85 13.89
C ASP A 67 -1.83 6.47 14.57
N HIS A 68 -2.97 5.84 14.88
CA HIS A 68 -3.03 4.58 15.63
C HIS A 68 -2.52 3.35 14.85
N SER A 69 -2.43 3.44 13.53
CA SER A 69 -2.04 2.33 12.65
C SER A 69 -0.97 2.73 11.65
N ARG A 70 -0.38 3.94 11.77
CA ARG A 70 0.64 4.40 10.83
C ARG A 70 1.87 3.50 10.91
N VAL A 71 2.57 3.38 9.80
CA VAL A 71 3.90 2.77 9.81
C VAL A 71 4.88 3.80 10.37
N GLU A 72 5.66 3.38 11.37
CA GLU A 72 6.71 4.22 11.97
C GLU A 72 8.07 3.80 11.42
N LEU A 73 8.92 4.76 11.04
CA LEU A 73 10.29 4.47 10.62
C LEU A 73 11.26 4.74 11.78
N SER A 74 11.94 3.71 12.25
CA SER A 74 13.00 3.80 13.25
C SER A 74 14.40 3.75 12.64
N LEU A 75 14.55 3.17 11.45
CA LEU A 75 15.81 3.12 10.71
C LEU A 75 16.21 4.53 10.28
N THR A 76 17.30 5.05 10.84
CA THR A 76 17.87 6.36 10.47
C THR A 76 19.07 6.18 9.54
N THR A 77 19.06 6.90 8.42
CA THR A 77 20.13 6.98 7.41
C THR A 77 20.80 8.36 7.38
N SER A 78 20.13 9.38 7.92
CA SER A 78 20.65 10.75 8.10
C SER A 78 19.98 11.44 9.30
N ASP A 79 20.55 12.55 9.78
CA ASP A 79 19.98 13.36 10.87
C ASP A 79 18.67 14.08 10.46
N GLU A 80 18.39 14.19 9.15
CA GLU A 80 17.18 14.80 8.62
C GLU A 80 16.00 13.83 8.54
N ASP A 81 16.24 12.54 8.80
CA ASP A 81 15.24 11.50 8.67
C ASP A 81 14.13 11.65 9.72
N SER A 82 12.89 11.65 9.26
CA SER A 82 11.73 11.57 10.15
C SER A 82 11.24 10.13 10.30
N ASN A 83 10.49 9.88 11.37
CA ASN A 83 9.80 8.61 11.60
C ASN A 83 8.49 8.47 10.80
N TYR A 84 8.25 9.37 9.84
CA TYR A 84 6.99 9.50 9.13
C TYR A 84 7.10 9.04 7.68
N ILE A 85 6.16 8.19 7.29
CA ILE A 85 5.80 7.87 5.92
C ILE A 85 4.27 7.83 5.82
N ASN A 86 3.70 8.20 4.66
CA ASN A 86 2.26 8.08 4.43
C ASN A 86 1.89 6.62 4.13
N ALA A 87 1.78 5.83 5.21
CA ALA A 87 1.41 4.42 5.16
C ALA A 87 0.72 3.98 6.46
N ASN A 88 -0.17 2.98 6.36
CA ASN A 88 -0.80 2.32 7.50
C ASN A 88 -0.66 0.80 7.40
N PHE A 89 -0.53 0.15 8.56
CA PHE A 89 -0.73 -1.29 8.67
C PHE A 89 -2.19 -1.67 8.53
N ILE A 90 -2.45 -2.75 7.80
CA ILE A 90 -3.77 -3.38 7.71
C ILE A 90 -3.65 -4.80 8.26
N LYS A 91 -4.56 -5.11 9.19
CA LYS A 91 -4.67 -6.43 9.81
C LYS A 91 -5.11 -7.47 8.77
N GLY A 92 -4.43 -8.60 8.76
CA GLY A 92 -4.83 -9.80 8.04
C GLY A 92 -5.51 -10.81 8.95
N VAL A 93 -5.78 -12.00 8.42
CA VAL A 93 -6.44 -13.09 9.16
C VAL A 93 -5.63 -13.49 10.40
N TYR A 94 -4.30 -13.58 10.26
CA TYR A 94 -3.42 -14.15 11.29
C TYR A 94 -2.58 -13.13 12.06
N GLY A 95 -2.62 -11.85 11.69
CA GLY A 95 -1.73 -10.86 12.32
C GLY A 95 -2.11 -9.41 12.06
N PRO A 96 -1.75 -8.50 12.99
CA PRO A 96 -2.11 -7.08 12.91
C PRO A 96 -1.37 -6.31 11.80
N GLN A 97 -0.22 -6.82 11.32
CA GLN A 97 0.65 -6.16 10.34
C GLN A 97 0.83 -7.02 9.09
N ALA A 98 -0.27 -7.56 8.55
CA ALA A 98 -0.20 -8.43 7.37
C ALA A 98 0.07 -7.65 6.08
N TYR A 99 -0.41 -6.41 6.02
CA TYR A 99 -0.22 -5.55 4.85
C TYR A 99 0.21 -4.15 5.27
N ILE A 100 0.92 -3.49 4.37
CA ILE A 100 1.17 -2.05 4.41
C ILE A 100 0.44 -1.42 3.23
N ALA A 101 -0.54 -0.57 3.51
CA ALA A 101 -1.13 0.30 2.50
C ALA A 101 -0.39 1.65 2.53
N THR A 102 0.20 2.03 1.40
CA THR A 102 0.99 3.26 1.25
C THR A 102 0.62 3.98 -0.04
N GLN A 103 0.84 5.29 -0.08
CA GLN A 103 0.80 6.03 -1.34
C GLN A 103 1.92 5.57 -2.29
N GLY A 104 1.74 5.82 -3.59
CA GLY A 104 2.86 5.77 -4.54
C GLY A 104 3.93 6.80 -4.13
N PRO A 105 5.21 6.41 -3.96
CA PRO A 105 6.23 7.28 -3.39
C PRO A 105 6.43 8.55 -4.23
N LEU A 106 6.69 9.67 -3.55
CA LEU A 106 7.09 10.92 -4.19
C LEU A 106 8.61 10.91 -4.41
N PRO A 107 9.16 11.75 -5.31
CA PRO A 107 10.62 11.94 -5.41
C PRO A 107 11.27 12.23 -4.04
N THR A 108 10.58 12.98 -3.18
CA THR A 108 11.04 13.35 -1.84
C THR A 108 10.85 12.27 -0.77
N THR A 109 10.10 11.20 -1.04
CA THR A 109 9.82 10.12 -0.06
C THR A 109 10.31 8.75 -0.54
N LEU A 110 11.15 8.71 -1.57
CA LEU A 110 11.73 7.46 -2.04
C LEU A 110 12.56 6.75 -0.97
N LEU A 111 13.41 7.54 -0.31
CA LEU A 111 14.27 7.05 0.75
C LEU A 111 13.42 6.47 1.89
N ASP A 112 12.38 7.19 2.31
CA ASP A 112 11.42 6.71 3.33
C ASP A 112 10.75 5.39 2.91
N PHE A 113 10.36 5.25 1.64
CA PHE A 113 9.75 4.02 1.12
C PHE A 113 10.71 2.82 1.20
N TRP A 114 11.99 3.00 0.85
CA TRP A 114 12.98 1.92 0.98
C TRP A 114 13.36 1.63 2.43
N ARG A 115 13.45 2.66 3.28
CA ARG A 115 13.61 2.49 4.73
C ARG A 115 12.49 1.61 5.29
N MET A 116 11.25 1.87 4.89
CA MET A 116 10.09 1.05 5.27
C MET A 116 10.23 -0.41 4.81
N ILE A 117 10.52 -0.64 3.53
CA ILE A 117 10.66 -2.01 3.00
C ILE A 117 11.74 -2.78 3.75
N TRP A 118 12.89 -2.14 3.97
CA TRP A 118 14.02 -2.75 4.64
C TRP A 118 13.72 -3.05 6.12
N GLU A 119 13.26 -2.05 6.86
CA GLU A 119 12.98 -2.14 8.30
C GLU A 119 11.95 -3.24 8.63
N TYR A 120 10.92 -3.37 7.80
CA TYR A 120 9.84 -4.35 8.02
C TYR A 120 10.03 -5.67 7.24
N GLY A 121 11.19 -5.89 6.62
CA GLY A 121 11.48 -7.14 5.91
C GLY A 121 10.48 -7.47 4.80
N VAL A 122 9.99 -6.45 4.09
CA VAL A 122 8.94 -6.62 3.07
C VAL A 122 9.51 -7.36 1.86
N LEU A 123 8.95 -8.54 1.56
CA LEU A 123 9.35 -9.36 0.41
C LEU A 123 8.59 -9.01 -0.87
N ILE A 124 7.30 -8.64 -0.75
CA ILE A 124 6.39 -8.46 -1.88
C ILE A 124 5.85 -7.03 -1.88
N VAL A 125 5.98 -6.36 -3.03
CA VAL A 125 5.37 -5.06 -3.31
C VAL A 125 4.39 -5.22 -4.46
N VAL A 126 3.13 -4.81 -4.25
CA VAL A 126 2.09 -4.83 -5.29
C VAL A 126 1.78 -3.39 -5.68
N MET A 127 2.07 -3.03 -6.94
CA MET A 127 1.71 -1.74 -7.51
C MET A 127 0.46 -1.90 -8.38
N ALA A 128 -0.62 -1.22 -8.01
CA ALA A 128 -1.93 -1.33 -8.66
C ALA A 128 -2.28 -0.12 -9.55
N CYS A 129 -1.31 0.73 -9.88
CA CYS A 129 -1.45 1.86 -10.79
C CYS A 129 -0.32 1.88 -11.82
N MET A 130 -0.53 2.56 -12.94
CA MET A 130 0.55 2.88 -13.88
C MET A 130 1.33 4.11 -13.38
N GLU A 131 2.54 4.30 -13.89
CA GLU A 131 3.30 5.55 -13.64
C GLU A 131 2.56 6.77 -14.17
N ILE A 132 1.85 6.64 -15.29
CA ILE A 132 1.07 7.72 -15.90
C ILE A 132 -0.31 7.16 -16.21
N GLU A 133 -1.35 7.82 -15.70
CA GLU A 133 -2.74 7.43 -15.90
C GLU A 133 -3.55 8.63 -16.43
N MET A 134 -4.24 8.44 -17.56
CA MET A 134 -5.19 9.42 -18.12
C MET A 134 -4.63 10.82 -18.43
N GLY A 135 -3.36 10.92 -18.86
CA GLY A 135 -2.74 12.20 -19.26
C GLY A 135 -2.53 13.20 -18.12
N LYS A 136 -2.93 12.85 -16.89
CA LYS A 136 -2.39 13.46 -15.68
C LYS A 136 -1.05 12.81 -15.44
N GLU A 137 0.00 13.54 -15.76
CA GLU A 137 1.35 13.11 -15.40
C GLU A 137 1.37 12.87 -13.88
N ALA A 138 1.76 11.68 -13.42
CA ALA A 138 2.59 11.63 -12.22
C ALA A 138 3.99 12.11 -12.66
N GLU A 139 4.03 13.42 -12.95
CA GLU A 139 5.05 14.29 -13.53
C GLU A 139 6.28 13.68 -14.23
N ASN A 140 6.49 14.17 -15.46
CA ASN A 140 7.76 14.18 -16.17
C ASN A 140 8.90 14.75 -15.30
N ARG A 141 9.57 13.90 -14.50
CA ARG A 141 10.98 14.00 -14.10
C ARG A 141 11.37 12.87 -13.15
N LYS A 142 12.05 11.86 -13.72
CA LYS A 142 13.00 10.93 -13.08
C LYS A 142 12.67 10.54 -11.63
N SER A 143 11.74 9.61 -11.49
CA SER A 143 11.82 8.62 -10.43
C SER A 143 11.21 7.33 -10.95
N ASP A 144 12.04 6.56 -11.64
CA ASP A 144 11.78 5.22 -12.16
C ASP A 144 11.53 4.30 -10.95
N TYR A 145 10.30 4.31 -10.42
CA TYR A 145 9.85 3.41 -9.36
C TYR A 145 9.31 2.11 -9.93
N THR A 146 9.05 2.08 -11.23
CA THR A 146 8.70 0.86 -11.92
C THR A 146 9.96 0.06 -12.18
N ILE A 147 9.79 -1.26 -12.21
CA ILE A 147 10.78 -2.28 -12.48
C ILE A 147 11.34 -2.06 -13.91
N ARG A 148 12.25 -1.10 -14.04
CA ARG A 148 13.25 -0.96 -15.10
C ARG A 148 14.58 -0.68 -14.42
N THR A 149 15.09 -1.71 -13.75
CA THR A 149 16.40 -1.65 -13.08
C THR A 149 16.51 -0.47 -12.10
N LEU A 150 15.76 -0.54 -10.99
CA LEU A 150 16.00 0.33 -9.83
C LEU A 150 17.40 0.03 -9.28
N LYS A 151 18.40 0.74 -9.80
CA LYS A 151 19.78 0.70 -9.30
C LYS A 151 19.87 1.72 -8.17
N VAL A 152 19.33 1.37 -7.01
CA VAL A 152 19.47 2.21 -5.81
C VAL A 152 20.84 1.90 -5.20
N LYS A 153 21.71 2.90 -5.18
CA LYS A 153 23.03 2.83 -4.52
C LYS A 153 22.89 3.41 -3.11
N PHE A 154 23.05 2.56 -2.09
CA PHE A 154 23.21 2.97 -0.70
C PHE A 154 24.61 2.62 -0.23
N ASN A 155 25.44 3.59 0.17
CA ASN A 155 26.68 3.36 0.92
C ASN A 155 27.48 2.12 0.46
N SER A 156 27.80 2.04 -0.84
CA SER A 156 28.52 0.92 -1.50
C SER A 156 27.72 -0.35 -1.83
N VAL A 157 26.49 -0.50 -1.32
CA VAL A 157 25.58 -1.61 -1.62
C VAL A 157 24.60 -1.20 -2.72
N SER A 158 24.51 -2.00 -3.79
CA SER A 158 23.54 -1.80 -4.86
C SER A 158 22.49 -2.90 -4.77
N VAL A 159 21.21 -2.54 -4.66
CA VAL A 159 20.12 -3.50 -4.87
C VAL A 159 19.92 -3.59 -6.38
N ILE A 160 20.09 -4.79 -6.94
CA ILE A 160 19.82 -5.08 -8.36
C ILE A 160 18.66 -6.07 -8.36
N LEU A 161 17.49 -5.63 -8.81
CA LEU A 161 16.39 -6.52 -9.12
C LEU A 161 16.58 -7.03 -10.56
N PRO A 162 16.77 -8.35 -10.77
CA PRO A 162 16.90 -8.89 -12.12
C PRO A 162 15.61 -8.63 -12.92
N HIS A 163 15.80 -8.38 -14.21
CA HIS A 163 14.76 -8.07 -15.19
C HIS A 163 13.59 -9.06 -15.13
N GLN A 164 12.36 -8.55 -15.31
CA GLN A 164 11.12 -9.31 -15.46
C GLN A 164 11.34 -10.63 -16.19
N THR A 165 11.11 -11.74 -15.49
CA THR A 165 10.74 -13.00 -16.13
C THR A 165 9.23 -13.09 -16.00
N SER A 166 8.52 -13.47 -17.08
CA SER A 166 7.07 -13.69 -17.01
C SER A 166 6.76 -14.65 -15.86
N LEU A 167 5.62 -14.48 -15.18
CA LEU A 167 5.18 -15.38 -14.10
C LEU A 167 5.19 -16.86 -14.54
N GLN A 168 5.04 -17.13 -15.85
CA GLN A 168 5.14 -18.48 -16.44
C GLN A 168 6.52 -19.12 -16.27
N THR A 169 7.59 -18.33 -16.20
CA THR A 169 8.97 -18.82 -16.10
C THR A 169 9.38 -19.09 -14.64
N LEU A 170 8.72 -18.45 -13.67
CA LEU A 170 9.01 -18.65 -12.25
C LEU A 170 8.56 -20.04 -11.76
N PHE A 171 7.43 -20.53 -12.30
CA PHE A 171 6.90 -21.86 -11.96
C PHE A 171 7.55 -23.02 -12.73
N SER A 172 8.25 -22.75 -13.83
CA SER A 172 8.99 -23.79 -14.57
C SER A 172 10.37 -24.10 -13.98
N GLN A 173 10.87 -23.27 -13.05
CA GLN A 173 12.16 -23.45 -12.39
C GLN A 173 12.06 -24.09 -10.99
N VAL A 174 10.85 -24.38 -10.50
CA VAL A 174 10.67 -25.16 -9.27
C VAL A 174 10.88 -26.64 -9.63
N THR A 175 12.11 -27.11 -9.47
CA THR A 175 12.37 -28.55 -9.43
C THR A 175 11.69 -29.12 -8.17
N PRO A 176 10.87 -30.19 -8.27
CA PRO A 176 10.34 -30.83 -7.09
C PRO A 176 11.51 -31.40 -6.30
N VAL A 177 11.59 -31.04 -5.01
CA VAL A 177 12.53 -31.65 -4.07
C VAL A 177 12.17 -33.14 -3.98
N PRO A 178 13.08 -34.08 -4.30
CA PRO A 178 12.82 -35.49 -4.10
C PRO A 178 12.73 -35.75 -2.59
N TYR A 179 11.68 -36.46 -2.19
CA TYR A 179 11.53 -37.02 -0.85
C TYR A 179 12.64 -38.04 -0.56
#